data_AF-A0A7M5V0Z5-F1
#
_entry.id   AF-A0A7M5V0Z5-F1
#
_cell.length_a   1.000
_cell.length_b   1.000
_cell.length_c   1.000
_cell.angle_alpha   90.00
_cell.angle_beta   90.00
_cell.angle_gamma   90.00
#
_symmetry.space_group_name_H-M   'P 1'
#
loop_
_entity.id
_entity.type
_entity.pdbx_description
1 polymer ?
#
loop_
_entity_poly.entity_id
_entity_poly.type
_entity_poly.pdbx_seq_one_letter_code
_entity_poly.pdbx_strand_id
1 'polypeptide(L)'
;LLTLWFDFGHYDDVHKALVDGLKTIHIDNWLQVIPQLIARIDTPRQMIGRLIHQLLSDVGKQHPQALIYPLTVASKSASADRRNAAEQILCSLREHSLALVEQAMMVSEELIRVTILWHELWAEGLEEASRLYLGERNVKGMFAVLDPLHQIMENGPQTQNEISFQQVIFLSASNVFLI
;
A
#
# COMPACT_ATOMS: atom_id res chain seq x y z
N LEU A 1 -10.17 24.05 7.50
CA LEU A 1 -11.02 23.21 8.36
C LEU A 1 -10.29 21.96 8.86
N LEU A 2 -9.73 21.12 7.98
CA LEU A 2 -8.97 19.91 8.35
C LEU A 2 -7.79 20.18 9.28
N THR A 3 -7.04 21.26 9.06
CA THR A 3 -5.95 21.69 9.96
C THR A 3 -6.46 21.96 11.37
N LEU A 4 -7.57 22.70 11.49
CA LEU A 4 -8.22 22.99 12.77
C LEU A 4 -8.69 21.71 13.47
N TRP A 5 -9.26 20.77 12.72
CA TRP A 5 -9.66 19.47 13.25
C TRP A 5 -8.45 18.66 13.75
N PHE A 6 -7.40 18.52 12.94
CA PHE A 6 -6.26 17.72 13.34
C PHE A 6 -5.47 18.33 14.50
N ASP A 7 -5.35 19.65 14.55
CA ASP A 7 -4.56 20.33 15.57
C ASP A 7 -5.34 20.50 16.88
N PHE A 8 -6.63 20.85 16.82
CA PHE A 8 -7.43 21.24 17.99
C PHE A 8 -8.62 20.29 18.28
N GLY A 9 -8.85 19.26 17.48
CA GLY A 9 -9.98 18.32 17.65
C GLY A 9 -9.90 17.40 18.88
N HIS A 10 -8.90 17.59 19.74
CA HIS A 10 -8.77 16.93 21.04
C HIS A 10 -9.48 17.70 22.18
N TYR A 11 -9.87 18.96 21.94
CA TYR A 11 -10.71 19.71 22.88
C TYR A 11 -12.18 19.31 22.70
N ASP A 12 -12.88 19.01 23.81
CA ASP A 12 -14.26 18.48 23.78
C ASP A 12 -15.26 19.38 23.04
N ASP A 13 -15.15 20.70 23.20
CA ASP A 13 -16.04 21.65 22.53
C ASP A 13 -15.84 21.64 21.01
N VAL A 14 -14.58 21.53 20.57
CA VAL A 14 -14.23 21.42 19.15
C VAL A 14 -14.67 20.06 18.61
N HIS A 15 -14.50 18.99 19.38
CA HIS A 15 -14.92 17.64 19.00
C HIS A 15 -16.43 17.55 18.78
N LYS A 16 -17.24 18.09 19.71
CA LYS A 16 -18.70 18.13 19.56
C LYS A 16 -19.12 18.91 18.31
N ALA A 17 -18.56 20.11 18.11
CA ALA A 17 -18.83 20.91 16.92
C ALA A 17 -18.44 20.20 15.62
N LEU A 18 -17.33 19.45 15.63
CA LEU A 18 -16.88 18.65 14.49
C LEU A 18 -17.81 17.46 14.21
N VAL A 19 -18.27 16.74 15.24
CA VAL A 19 -19.21 15.62 15.08
C VAL A 19 -20.51 16.09 14.45
N ASP A 20 -21.05 17.22 14.89
CA ASP A 20 -22.28 17.77 14.33
C ASP A 20 -22.04 18.31 12.91
N GLY A 21 -20.91 19.00 12.70
CA GLY A 21 -20.49 19.48 11.38
C GLY A 21 -20.35 18.34 10.36
N LEU A 22 -19.71 17.24 10.74
CA LEU A 22 -19.52 16.05 9.90
C LEU A 22 -20.86 15.46 9.41
N LYS A 23 -21.90 15.48 10.24
CA LYS A 23 -23.23 14.97 9.88
C LYS A 23 -24.00 15.90 8.94
N THR A 24 -23.71 17.20 8.97
CA THR A 24 -24.43 18.20 8.16
C THR A 24 -23.85 18.37 6.75
N ILE A 25 -22.57 18.08 6.56
CA ILE A 25 -21.86 18.27 5.29
C ILE A 25 -22.16 17.10 4.35
N HIS A 26 -22.49 17.39 3.09
CA HIS A 26 -22.70 16.37 2.06
C HIS A 26 -21.45 15.50 1.87
N ILE A 27 -21.64 14.18 1.68
CA ILE A 27 -20.53 13.21 1.65
C ILE A 27 -19.52 13.52 0.53
N ASP A 28 -20.00 14.02 -0.61
CA ASP A 28 -19.18 14.34 -1.79
C ASP A 28 -18.08 15.37 -1.50
N ASN A 29 -18.31 16.27 -0.54
CA ASN A 29 -17.33 17.29 -0.18
C ASN A 29 -16.06 16.67 0.41
N TRP A 30 -16.15 15.45 0.95
CA TRP A 30 -15.02 14.74 1.53
C TRP A 30 -14.16 14.02 0.47
N LEU A 31 -14.68 13.80 -0.74
CA LEU A 31 -13.95 13.08 -1.80
C LEU A 31 -12.64 13.77 -2.18
N GLN A 32 -12.65 15.09 -2.26
CA GLN A 32 -11.46 15.89 -2.61
C GLN A 32 -10.36 15.85 -1.53
N VAL A 33 -10.72 15.45 -0.30
CA VAL A 33 -9.81 15.44 0.86
C VAL A 33 -9.48 14.03 1.37
N ILE A 34 -9.85 12.99 0.63
CA ILE A 34 -9.49 11.60 0.93
C ILE A 34 -7.98 11.43 1.15
N PRO A 35 -7.06 11.97 0.33
CA PRO A 35 -5.63 11.80 0.54
C PRO A 35 -5.16 12.31 1.91
N GLN A 36 -5.70 13.45 2.38
CA GLN A 36 -5.37 14.06 3.65
C GLN A 36 -5.93 13.25 4.84
N LEU A 37 -7.11 12.68 4.69
CA LEU A 37 -7.72 11.78 5.69
C LEU A 37 -6.92 10.48 5.81
N ILE A 38 -6.60 9.85 4.67
CA ILE A 38 -5.80 8.62 4.61
C ILE A 38 -4.38 8.84 5.14
N ALA A 39 -3.79 10.01 4.91
CA ALA A 39 -2.48 10.36 5.49
C ALA A 39 -2.49 10.38 7.03
N ARG A 40 -3.66 10.47 7.67
CA ARG A 40 -3.82 10.51 9.14
C ARG A 40 -4.62 9.32 9.70
N ILE A 41 -4.81 8.26 8.92
CA ILE A 41 -5.58 7.06 9.30
C ILE A 41 -5.01 6.35 10.55
N ASP A 42 -3.71 6.51 10.80
CA ASP A 42 -2.91 5.94 11.89
C ASP A 42 -2.59 6.96 12.98
N THR A 43 -3.41 8.02 13.14
CA THR A 43 -3.19 9.01 14.20
C THR A 43 -3.25 8.36 15.59
N PRO A 44 -2.28 8.65 16.49
CA PRO A 44 -2.30 8.13 17.86
C PRO A 44 -3.41 8.75 18.71
N ARG A 45 -4.02 9.86 18.25
CA ARG A 45 -5.11 10.56 18.93
C ARG A 45 -6.44 9.82 18.69
N GLN A 46 -6.81 8.91 19.58
CA GLN A 46 -7.97 8.03 19.42
C GLN A 46 -9.28 8.75 19.05
N MET A 47 -9.57 9.91 19.65
CA MET A 47 -10.80 10.66 19.33
C MET A 47 -10.85 11.13 17.87
N ILE A 48 -9.72 11.59 17.34
CA ILE A 48 -9.62 12.01 15.94
C ILE A 48 -9.62 10.79 15.02
N GLY A 49 -8.88 9.74 15.39
CA GLY A 49 -8.82 8.49 14.62
C GLY A 49 -10.19 7.86 14.43
N ARG A 50 -11.00 7.77 15.50
CA ARG A 50 -12.37 7.25 15.43
C ARG A 50 -13.25 8.06 14.47
N LEU A 51 -13.15 9.39 14.48
CA LEU A 51 -13.91 10.24 13.55
C LEU A 51 -13.46 10.06 12.10
N ILE A 52 -12.15 9.94 11.85
CA ILE A 52 -11.62 9.67 10.51
C ILE A 52 -12.13 8.32 10.02
N HIS A 53 -12.05 7.28 10.85
CA HIS A 53 -12.50 5.93 10.49
C HIS A 53 -13.99 5.92 10.20
N GLN A 54 -14.80 6.56 11.04
CA GLN A 54 -16.24 6.69 10.82
C GLN A 54 -16.55 7.41 9.51
N LEU A 55 -15.91 8.56 9.27
CA LEU A 55 -16.10 9.33 8.05
C LEU A 55 -15.71 8.53 6.80
N LEU A 56 -14.56 7.84 6.82
CA LEU A 56 -14.11 7.00 5.71
C LEU A 56 -15.04 5.81 5.50
N SER A 57 -15.56 5.19 6.56
CA SER A 57 -16.59 4.14 6.43
C SER A 57 -17.87 4.68 5.80
N ASP A 58 -18.31 5.88 6.17
CA ASP A 58 -19.53 6.48 5.60
C ASP A 58 -19.33 6.93 4.14
N VAL A 59 -18.17 7.48 3.80
CA VAL A 59 -17.77 7.75 2.41
C VAL A 59 -17.73 6.43 1.63
N GLY A 60 -17.19 5.37 2.21
CA GLY A 60 -17.06 4.07 1.58
C GLY A 60 -18.38 3.40 1.23
N LYS A 61 -19.44 3.64 2.02
CA LYS A 61 -20.79 3.14 1.72
C LYS A 61 -21.40 3.78 0.48
N GLN A 62 -21.10 5.05 0.21
CA GLN A 62 -21.67 5.80 -0.93
C GLN A 62 -20.75 5.82 -2.16
N HIS A 63 -19.44 5.88 -1.95
CA HIS A 63 -18.42 6.00 -3.01
C HIS A 63 -17.26 5.01 -2.78
N PRO A 64 -17.50 3.69 -2.78
CA PRO A 64 -16.46 2.69 -2.53
C PRO A 64 -15.28 2.83 -3.49
N GLN A 65 -15.54 3.13 -4.77
CA GLN A 65 -14.51 3.33 -5.80
C GLN A 65 -13.47 4.42 -5.46
N ALA A 66 -13.85 5.44 -4.68
CA ALA A 66 -12.94 6.52 -4.32
C ALA A 66 -11.94 6.12 -3.22
N LEU A 67 -12.26 5.07 -2.44
CA LEU A 67 -11.46 4.63 -1.30
C LEU A 67 -10.64 3.38 -1.56
N ILE A 68 -11.00 2.54 -2.53
CA ILE A 68 -10.33 1.25 -2.72
C ILE A 68 -8.84 1.42 -2.97
N TYR A 69 -8.43 2.31 -3.90
CA TYR A 69 -7.01 2.46 -4.21
C TYR A 69 -6.22 3.06 -3.04
N PRO A 70 -6.62 4.19 -2.42
CA PRO A 70 -5.92 4.72 -1.24
C PRO A 70 -5.84 3.74 -0.07
N LEU A 71 -6.88 2.95 0.18
CA LEU A 71 -6.89 1.96 1.26
C LEU A 71 -6.07 0.72 0.95
N THR A 72 -6.07 0.23 -0.30
CA THR A 72 -5.22 -0.89 -0.74
C THR A 72 -3.75 -0.56 -0.62
N VAL A 73 -3.37 0.69 -0.95
CA VAL A 73 -1.99 1.16 -0.73
C VAL A 73 -1.67 1.26 0.76
N ALA A 74 -2.61 1.77 1.58
CA ALA A 74 -2.40 1.88 3.02
C ALA A 74 -2.34 0.52 3.73
N SER A 75 -3.07 -0.51 3.26
CA SER A 75 -3.05 -1.86 3.84
C SER A 75 -1.74 -2.60 3.57
N LYS A 76 -0.96 -2.19 2.56
CA LYS A 76 0.39 -2.71 2.27
C LYS A 76 1.50 -1.92 2.98
N SER A 77 1.16 -1.03 3.91
CA SER A 77 2.15 -0.22 4.62
C SER A 77 3.02 -1.05 5.59
N ALA A 78 4.29 -0.65 5.72
CA ALA A 78 5.20 -1.18 6.73
C ALA A 78 4.72 -0.88 8.17
N SER A 79 4.04 0.26 8.39
CA SER A 79 3.45 0.61 9.68
C SER A 79 2.28 -0.31 10.02
N ALA A 80 2.39 -1.02 11.15
CA ALA A 80 1.34 -1.94 11.59
C ALA A 80 0.03 -1.23 11.91
N ASP A 81 0.08 -0.06 12.56
CA ASP A 81 -1.10 0.73 12.91
C ASP A 81 -1.85 1.19 11.65
N ARG A 82 -1.09 1.67 10.65
CA ARG A 82 -1.64 2.11 9.36
C ARG A 82 -2.28 0.97 8.59
N ARG A 83 -1.59 -0.16 8.52
CA ARG A 83 -2.07 -1.38 7.86
C ARG A 83 -3.34 -1.90 8.54
N ASN A 84 -3.36 -1.99 9.86
CA ASN A 84 -4.52 -2.46 10.62
C ASN A 84 -5.73 -1.54 10.45
N ALA A 85 -5.52 -0.23 10.52
CA ALA A 85 -6.59 0.75 10.30
C ALA A 85 -7.16 0.69 8.88
N ALA A 86 -6.30 0.58 7.87
CA ALA A 86 -6.74 0.43 6.48
C ALA A 86 -7.51 -0.88 6.26
N GLU A 87 -7.02 -1.99 6.80
CA GLU A 87 -7.67 -3.30 6.68
C GLU A 87 -9.04 -3.30 7.36
N GLN A 88 -9.18 -2.64 8.52
CA GLN A 88 -10.46 -2.52 9.21
C GLN A 88 -11.51 -1.81 8.35
N ILE A 89 -11.14 -0.72 7.66
CA ILE A 89 -12.05 0.01 6.78
C ILE A 89 -12.34 -0.79 5.51
N LEU A 90 -11.34 -1.49 4.94
CA LEU A 90 -11.54 -2.40 3.81
C LEU A 90 -12.50 -3.54 4.14
N CYS A 91 -12.42 -4.11 5.34
CA CYS A 91 -13.39 -5.12 5.80
C CYS A 91 -14.81 -4.56 5.83
N SER A 92 -15.01 -3.34 6.35
CA SER A 92 -16.33 -2.69 6.33
C SER A 92 -16.82 -2.40 4.90
N LEU A 93 -15.93 -2.07 3.98
CA LEU A 93 -16.24 -1.91 2.55
C LEU A 93 -16.67 -3.24 1.90
N ARG A 94 -16.01 -4.35 2.25
CA ARG A 94 -16.35 -5.68 1.74
C ARG A 94 -17.77 -6.11 2.11
N GLU A 95 -18.27 -5.71 3.28
CA GLU A 95 -19.67 -5.98 3.69
C GLU A 95 -20.70 -5.33 2.73
N HIS A 96 -20.37 -4.18 2.14
CA HIS A 96 -21.29 -3.41 1.29
C HIS A 96 -21.03 -3.65 -0.21
N SER A 97 -19.79 -3.92 -0.60
CA SER A 97 -19.35 -3.94 -2.00
C SER A 97 -18.24 -4.95 -2.24
N LEU A 98 -18.45 -6.21 -1.82
CA LEU A 98 -17.47 -7.30 -1.93
C LEU A 98 -16.87 -7.41 -3.33
N ALA A 99 -17.71 -7.57 -4.36
CA ALA A 99 -17.26 -7.79 -5.73
C ALA A 99 -16.37 -6.63 -6.24
N LEU A 100 -16.74 -5.39 -5.94
CA LEU A 100 -15.96 -4.22 -6.34
C LEU A 100 -14.61 -4.19 -5.64
N VAL A 101 -14.57 -4.47 -4.33
CA VAL A 101 -13.33 -4.49 -3.56
C VAL A 101 -12.40 -5.60 -4.07
N GLU A 102 -12.90 -6.82 -4.26
CA GLU A 102 -12.09 -7.95 -4.75
C GLU A 102 -11.55 -7.69 -6.15
N GLN A 103 -12.39 -7.21 -7.08
CA GLN A 103 -11.98 -6.89 -8.45
C GLN A 103 -10.92 -5.79 -8.46
N ALA A 104 -11.14 -4.71 -7.71
CA ALA A 104 -10.20 -3.60 -7.68
C ALA A 104 -8.89 -3.93 -6.96
N MET A 105 -8.91 -4.79 -5.94
CA MET A 105 -7.70 -5.32 -5.31
C MET A 105 -6.88 -6.15 -6.31
N MET A 106 -7.53 -7.07 -7.03
CA MET A 106 -6.87 -7.87 -8.07
C MET A 106 -6.27 -6.97 -9.17
N VAL A 107 -7.04 -6.01 -9.67
CA VAL A 107 -6.54 -5.05 -10.68
C VAL A 107 -5.37 -4.23 -10.13
N SER A 108 -5.43 -3.77 -8.87
CA SER A 108 -4.33 -3.02 -8.27
C SER A 108 -3.05 -3.84 -8.15
N GLU A 109 -3.16 -5.13 -7.84
CA GLU A 109 -2.01 -6.03 -7.74
C GLU A 109 -1.36 -6.29 -9.09
N GLU A 110 -2.18 -6.57 -10.10
CA GLU A 110 -1.69 -6.81 -11.45
C GLU A 110 -1.16 -5.54 -12.12
N LEU A 111 -1.72 -4.37 -11.82
CA LEU A 111 -1.15 -3.10 -12.25
C LEU A 111 0.25 -2.87 -11.65
N ILE A 112 0.46 -3.18 -10.36
CA ILE A 112 1.78 -3.10 -9.75
C ILE A 112 2.75 -4.06 -10.44
N ARG A 113 2.33 -5.32 -10.67
CA ARG A 113 3.15 -6.35 -11.34
C ARG A 113 3.55 -5.94 -12.76
N VAL A 114 2.64 -5.36 -13.52
CA VAL A 114 2.91 -4.92 -14.91
C VAL A 114 3.74 -3.63 -14.96
N THR A 115 3.71 -2.82 -13.90
CA THR A 115 4.50 -1.58 -13.83
C THR A 115 5.99 -1.85 -13.65
N ILE A 116 6.36 -2.96 -13.01
CA ILE A 116 7.75 -3.33 -12.77
C ILE A 116 7.94 -4.83 -13.00
N LEU A 117 8.55 -5.19 -14.13
CA LEU A 117 8.77 -6.58 -14.51
C LEU A 117 9.98 -7.18 -13.78
N TRP A 118 10.00 -8.51 -13.62
CA TRP A 118 11.11 -9.20 -12.94
C TRP A 118 12.47 -8.90 -13.55
N HIS A 119 12.57 -8.81 -14.88
CA HIS A 119 13.84 -8.50 -15.53
C HIS A 119 14.32 -7.07 -15.24
N GLU A 120 13.40 -6.11 -15.05
CA GLU A 120 13.73 -4.73 -14.68
C GLU A 120 14.24 -4.69 -13.24
N LEU A 121 13.55 -5.35 -12.30
CA LEU A 121 13.99 -5.49 -10.91
C LEU A 121 15.38 -6.13 -10.80
N TRP A 122 15.59 -7.22 -11.54
CA TRP A 122 16.88 -7.92 -11.53
C TRP A 122 17.98 -7.10 -12.19
N ALA A 123 17.70 -6.38 -13.29
CA ALA A 123 18.70 -5.53 -13.92
C ALA A 123 19.15 -4.39 -12.99
N GLU A 124 18.20 -3.65 -12.41
CA GLU A 124 18.49 -2.56 -11.47
C GLU A 124 19.18 -3.08 -10.19
N GLY A 125 18.67 -4.17 -9.62
CA GLY A 125 19.23 -4.77 -8.42
C GLY A 125 20.64 -5.32 -8.60
N LEU A 126 20.94 -5.93 -9.75
CA LEU A 126 22.29 -6.40 -10.08
C LEU A 126 23.26 -5.24 -10.31
N GLU A 127 22.82 -4.15 -10.93
CA GLU A 127 23.63 -2.95 -11.10
C GLU A 127 24.02 -2.34 -9.74
N GLU A 128 23.05 -2.20 -8.83
CA GLU A 128 23.28 -1.68 -7.48
C GLU A 128 24.13 -2.63 -6.62
N ALA A 129 23.88 -3.94 -6.70
CA ALA A 129 24.70 -4.94 -6.03
C ALA A 129 26.16 -4.91 -6.53
N SER A 130 26.36 -4.77 -7.84
CA SER A 130 27.67 -4.63 -8.46
C SER A 130 28.39 -3.36 -7.98
N ARG A 131 27.68 -2.23 -7.91
CA ARG A 131 28.21 -0.96 -7.37
C ARG A 131 28.70 -1.11 -5.93
N LEU A 132 27.91 -1.74 -5.07
CA LEU A 132 28.24 -1.97 -3.66
C LEU A 132 29.43 -2.93 -3.49
N TYR A 133 29.48 -4.00 -4.29
CA TYR A 133 30.55 -4.99 -4.21
C TYR A 133 31.87 -4.51 -4.81
N LEU A 134 31.85 -3.97 -6.03
CA LEU A 134 33.06 -3.57 -6.76
C LEU A 134 33.55 -2.18 -6.36
N GLY A 135 32.64 -1.24 -6.12
CA GLY A 135 32.98 0.14 -5.77
C GLY A 135 33.29 0.29 -4.28
N GLU A 136 32.37 -0.13 -3.42
CA GLU A 136 32.42 0.13 -1.98
C GLU A 136 32.98 -1.04 -1.16
N ARG A 137 33.21 -2.21 -1.78
CA ARG A 137 33.57 -3.48 -1.11
C ARG A 137 32.59 -3.88 0.00
N ASN A 138 31.35 -3.42 -0.09
CA ASN A 138 30.33 -3.63 0.90
C ASN A 138 29.52 -4.89 0.59
N VAL A 139 30.06 -6.04 0.98
CA VAL A 139 29.44 -7.36 0.75
C VAL A 139 28.10 -7.49 1.47
N LYS A 140 27.97 -6.93 2.68
CA LYS A 140 26.71 -6.99 3.44
C LYS A 140 25.61 -6.19 2.76
N GLY A 141 25.93 -5.01 2.23
CA GLY A 141 24.99 -4.19 1.46
C GLY A 141 24.53 -4.88 0.18
N MET A 142 25.46 -5.52 -0.54
CA MET A 142 25.14 -6.30 -1.74
C MET A 142 24.10 -7.39 -1.45
N PHE A 143 24.29 -8.19 -0.40
CA PHE A 143 23.30 -9.21 -0.01
C PHE A 143 21.95 -8.59 0.38
N ALA A 144 21.96 -7.48 1.12
CA ALA A 144 20.72 -6.80 1.50
C ALA A 144 19.89 -6.32 0.29
N VAL A 145 20.54 -6.06 -0.86
CA VAL A 145 19.86 -5.71 -2.12
C VAL A 145 19.36 -6.96 -2.86
N LEU A 146 20.15 -8.04 -2.89
CA LEU A 146 19.81 -9.26 -3.63
C LEU A 146 18.81 -10.17 -2.90
N ASP A 147 18.84 -10.23 -1.57
CA ASP A 147 18.01 -11.14 -0.77
C ASP A 147 16.50 -10.96 -1.06
N PRO A 148 15.94 -9.73 -1.12
CA PRO A 148 14.54 -9.54 -1.50
C PRO A 148 14.21 -10.04 -2.91
N LEU A 149 15.13 -9.91 -3.88
CA LEU A 149 14.94 -10.39 -5.25
C LEU A 149 14.90 -11.92 -5.32
N HIS A 150 15.76 -12.58 -4.53
CA HIS A 150 15.73 -14.02 -4.37
C HIS A 150 14.41 -14.49 -3.76
N GLN A 151 13.91 -13.81 -2.71
CA GLN A 151 12.60 -14.13 -2.12
C GLN A 151 11.45 -14.02 -3.13
N ILE A 152 11.48 -13.03 -4.03
CA ILE A 152 10.48 -12.90 -5.11
C ILE A 152 10.52 -14.13 -6.02
N MET A 153 11.70 -14.63 -6.38
CA MET A 153 11.83 -15.83 -7.20
C MET A 153 11.42 -17.12 -6.47
N GLU A 154 11.70 -17.22 -5.16
CA GLU A 154 11.31 -18.38 -4.33
C GLU A 154 9.79 -18.53 -4.21
N ASN A 155 9.04 -17.42 -4.25
CA ASN A 155 7.57 -17.45 -4.30
C ASN A 155 7.00 -18.12 -5.57
N GLY A 156 7.86 -18.34 -6.58
CA GLY A 156 7.51 -19.00 -7.82
C GLY A 156 6.86 -18.08 -8.85
N PRO A 157 6.88 -18.48 -10.14
CA PRO A 157 6.37 -17.66 -11.22
C PRO A 157 4.84 -17.82 -11.31
N GLN A 158 4.15 -16.71 -11.48
CA GLN A 158 2.68 -16.63 -11.58
C GLN A 158 2.22 -16.31 -13.00
N THR A 159 3.07 -15.67 -13.82
CA THR A 159 2.75 -15.31 -15.21
C THR A 159 3.67 -15.99 -16.23
N GLN A 160 3.26 -16.07 -17.49
CA GLN A 160 4.11 -16.64 -18.56
C GLN A 160 5.46 -15.92 -18.69
N ASN A 161 5.48 -14.60 -18.53
CA ASN A 161 6.70 -13.81 -18.59
C ASN A 161 7.65 -14.17 -17.43
N GLU A 162 7.12 -14.35 -16.22
CA GLU A 162 7.91 -14.78 -15.05
C GLU A 162 8.45 -16.20 -15.22
N ILE A 163 7.64 -17.13 -15.79
CA ILE A 163 8.09 -18.49 -16.13
C ILE A 163 9.27 -18.43 -17.12
N SER A 164 9.12 -17.67 -18.21
CA SER A 164 10.18 -17.53 -19.21
C SER A 164 11.45 -16.92 -18.60
N PHE A 165 11.31 -15.90 -17.74
CA PHE A 165 12.44 -15.30 -17.06
C PHE A 165 13.16 -16.29 -16.13
N GLN A 166 12.41 -17.03 -15.31
CA GLN A 166 12.99 -18.01 -14.41
C GLN A 166 13.71 -19.12 -15.17
N GLN A 167 13.16 -19.59 -16.30
CA GLN A 167 13.85 -20.57 -17.16
C GLN A 167 15.19 -20.03 -17.66
N VAL A 168 15.25 -18.77 -18.12
CA VAL A 168 16.50 -18.14 -18.60
C VAL A 168 17.52 -18.00 -17.47
N ILE A 169 17.10 -17.57 -16.27
CA ILE A 169 18.00 -17.47 -15.11
C ILE A 169 18.48 -18.85 -14.66
N PHE A 170 17.60 -19.85 -14.59
CA PHE A 170 17.99 -21.20 -14.16
C PHE A 170 18.98 -21.84 -15.15
N LEU A 171 18.79 -21.64 -16.45
CA LEU A 171 19.70 -22.10 -17.49
C LEU A 171 21.06 -21.39 -17.43
N SER A 172 21.07 -20.08 -17.20
CA SER A 172 22.31 -19.32 -17.06
C SER A 172 23.07 -19.64 -15.77
N ALA A 173 22.38 -19.81 -14.64
CA ALA A 173 22.99 -20.25 -13.38
C ALA A 173 23.53 -21.69 -13.46
N SER A 174 22.82 -22.60 -14.15
CA SER A 174 23.29 -23.98 -14.39
C SER A 174 24.53 -24.02 -15.27
N ASN A 175 24.67 -23.08 -16.22
CA ASN A 175 25.88 -22.94 -17.03
C ASN A 175 27.06 -22.32 -16.27
N VAL A 176 26.81 -21.49 -15.24
CA VAL A 176 27.87 -20.92 -14.39
C VAL A 176 28.39 -21.94 -13.36
N PHE A 177 27.58 -22.91 -12.93
CA PHE A 177 28.02 -24.01 -12.05
C PHE A 177 28.68 -25.20 -12.78
N LEU A 178 28.72 -25.17 -14.11
CA LEU A 178 29.38 -26.18 -14.95
C LEU A 178 30.73 -25.73 -15.53
N ILE A 179 31.28 -24.61 -15.07
CA ILE A 179 32.64 -24.13 -15.36
C ILE A 179 33.40 -23.98 -14.05
#